data_AF-A0A973M6L9-F1
#
_entry.id   AF-A0A973M6L9-F1
#
_cell.length_a   1.000
_cell.length_b   1.000
_cell.length_c   1.000
_cell.angle_alpha   90.00
_cell.angle_beta   90.00
_cell.angle_gamma   90.00
#
_symmetry.space_group_name_H-M   'P 1'
#
loop_
_entity.id
_entity.type
_entity.pdbx_description
1 polymer ?
#
loop_
_entity_poly.entity_id
_entity_poly.type
_entity_poly.pdbx_seq_one_letter_code
_entity_poly.pdbx_strand_id
1 'polypeptide(L)'
;MLYLVIKAAISGVIVAIVSEVAKRYPGFGALIASLPLVSVLGMIWLWNDKPDVPNMAAHVQATFWFVLPSLPMFLLIPWLLKQGVSFWLALMLGCLLTIALYLTMVAAAPRFSLKL
;
A
#
# COMPACT_ATOMS: atom_id res chain seq x y z
N MET A 1 7.28 -18.67 15.88
CA MET A 1 8.12 -17.49 16.24
C MET A 1 9.18 -17.21 15.19
N LEU A 2 10.14 -18.12 14.94
CA LEU A 2 11.20 -17.93 13.93
C LEU A 2 10.67 -17.57 12.53
N TYR A 3 9.60 -18.23 12.09
CA TYR A 3 8.96 -17.94 10.81
C TYR A 3 8.43 -16.50 10.68
N LEU A 4 7.86 -15.94 11.75
CA LEU A 4 7.41 -14.54 11.78
C LEU A 4 8.59 -13.56 11.77
N VAL A 5 9.68 -13.90 12.47
CA VAL A 5 10.92 -13.10 12.47
C VAL A 5 11.50 -13.03 11.06
N ILE A 6 11.53 -14.16 10.33
CA ILE A 6 12.00 -14.19 8.94
C ILE A 6 11.12 -13.32 8.04
N LYS A 7 9.78 -13.45 8.14
CA LYS A 7 8.83 -12.60 7.40
C LYS A 7 9.10 -11.11 7.66
N ALA A 8 9.24 -10.71 8.92
CA ALA A 8 9.53 -9.33 9.31
C ALA A 8 10.90 -8.84 8.81
N ALA A 9 11.94 -9.66 8.92
CA ALA A 9 13.29 -9.32 8.47
C ALA A 9 13.32 -9.07 6.95
N ILE A 10 12.68 -9.94 6.15
CA ILE A 10 12.60 -9.78 4.69
C ILE A 10 11.87 -8.47 4.34
N SER A 11 10.72 -8.19 4.97
CA SER A 11 10.00 -6.94 4.75
C SER A 11 10.84 -5.71 5.12
N GLY A 12 11.56 -5.76 6.25
CA GLY A 12 12.45 -4.68 6.69
C GLY A 12 13.60 -4.44 5.72
N VAL A 13 14.22 -5.50 5.18
CA VAL A 13 15.28 -5.39 4.15
C VAL A 13 14.75 -4.72 2.89
N ILE A 14 13.54 -5.07 2.43
CA ILE A 14 12.94 -4.41 1.26
C ILE A 14 12.75 -2.92 1.50
N VAL A 15 12.19 -2.55 2.65
CA VAL A 15 12.00 -1.13 3.02
C VAL A 15 13.33 -0.39 3.08
N ALA A 16 14.38 -1.01 3.65
CA ALA A 16 15.71 -0.44 3.69
C ALA A 16 16.29 -0.21 2.28
N ILE A 17 16.17 -1.19 1.37
CA ILE A 17 16.61 -1.06 -0.02
C ILE A 17 15.88 0.10 -0.71
N VAL A 18 14.56 0.17 -0.59
CA VAL A 18 13.76 1.27 -1.20
C VAL A 18 14.22 2.63 -0.68
N SER A 19 14.42 2.74 0.64
CA SER A 19 14.87 3.97 1.30
C SER A 19 16.26 4.41 0.80
N GLU A 20 17.23 3.49 0.72
CA GLU A 20 18.59 3.81 0.24
C GLU A 20 18.62 4.17 -1.25
N VAL A 21 17.84 3.47 -2.08
CA VAL A 21 17.75 3.80 -3.51
C VAL A 21 17.08 5.17 -3.70
N ALA A 22 16.01 5.46 -2.96
CA ALA A 22 15.30 6.74 -3.06
C ALA A 22 16.16 7.95 -2.67
N LYS A 23 17.08 7.80 -1.70
CA LYS A 23 18.03 8.86 -1.31
C LYS A 23 18.95 9.26 -2.47
N ARG A 24 19.42 8.28 -3.24
CA ARG A 24 20.39 8.51 -4.34
C ARG A 24 19.71 8.78 -5.68
N TYR A 25 18.59 8.12 -5.94
CA TYR A 25 17.83 8.18 -7.19
C TYR A 25 16.31 8.21 -6.89
N PRO A 26 15.72 9.39 -6.61
CA PRO A 26 14.32 9.50 -6.22
C PRO A 26 13.33 8.88 -7.22
N GLY A 27 13.59 8.99 -8.53
CA GLY A 27 12.76 8.39 -9.57
C GLY A 27 12.77 6.85 -9.56
N PHE A 28 13.94 6.23 -9.38
CA PHE A 28 14.04 4.78 -9.21
C PHE A 28 13.46 4.33 -7.86
N GLY A 29 13.64 5.13 -6.81
CA GLY A 29 12.99 4.90 -5.52
C GLY A 29 11.47 4.86 -5.65
N ALA A 30 10.88 5.80 -6.40
CA ALA A 30 9.45 5.84 -6.68
C ALA A 30 8.98 4.65 -7.53
N LEU A 31 9.77 4.20 -8.50
CA LEU A 31 9.47 3.01 -9.30
C LEU A 31 9.47 1.74 -8.43
N ILE A 32 10.46 1.57 -7.56
CA ILE A 32 10.52 0.40 -6.67
C ILE A 32 9.40 0.48 -5.62
N ALA A 33 9.11 1.66 -5.10
CA ALA A 33 8.03 1.88 -4.13
C ALA A 33 6.63 1.71 -4.74
N SER A 34 6.46 1.94 -6.05
CA SER A 34 5.18 1.72 -6.73
C SER A 34 4.90 0.24 -7.02
N LEU A 35 5.93 -0.60 -7.01
CA LEU A 35 5.75 -2.04 -7.06
C LEU A 35 5.07 -2.51 -5.75
N PRO A 36 4.00 -3.31 -5.82
CA PRO A 36 3.30 -3.80 -4.64
C PRO A 36 4.07 -4.96 -3.98
N LEU A 37 5.36 -4.78 -3.69
CA LEU A 37 6.27 -5.82 -3.19
C LEU A 37 5.74 -6.42 -1.88
N VAL A 38 5.21 -5.58 -0.99
CA VAL A 38 4.59 -6.02 0.27
C VAL A 38 3.36 -6.90 -0.01
N SER A 39 2.49 -6.51 -0.94
CA SER A 39 1.34 -7.31 -1.33
C SER A 39 1.74 -8.61 -2.01
N VAL A 40 2.77 -8.60 -2.88
CA VAL A 40 3.29 -9.80 -3.55
C VAL A 40 3.84 -10.79 -2.52
N LEU A 41 4.63 -10.32 -1.55
CA LEU A 41 5.08 -11.17 -0.45
C LEU A 41 3.92 -11.71 0.38
N GLY A 42 2.93 -10.86 0.69
CA GLY A 42 1.71 -11.27 1.38
C GLY A 42 0.97 -12.39 0.64
N MET A 43 0.84 -12.27 -0.68
CA MET A 43 0.23 -13.30 -1.53
C MET A 43 1.03 -14.60 -1.55
N ILE A 44 2.37 -14.53 -1.69
CA ILE A 44 3.23 -15.73 -1.66
C ILE A 44 3.10 -16.45 -0.32
N TRP A 45 3.08 -15.72 0.79
CA TRP A 45 2.91 -16.29 2.11
C TRP A 45 1.52 -16.86 2.31
N LEU A 46 0.46 -16.13 1.92
CA LEU A 46 -0.91 -16.61 2.00
C LEU A 46 -1.11 -17.88 1.18
N TRP A 47 -0.53 -17.96 -0.03
CA TRP A 47 -0.57 -19.15 -0.86
C TRP A 47 0.14 -20.33 -0.21
N ASN A 48 1.34 -20.11 0.35
CA ASN A 48 2.10 -21.15 1.04
C ASN A 48 1.40 -21.64 2.31
N ASP A 49 0.76 -20.74 3.06
CA ASP A 49 0.06 -21.06 4.30
C ASP A 49 -1.31 -21.72 4.00
N LYS A 50 -2.01 -21.30 2.94
CA LYS A 50 -3.30 -21.84 2.50
C LYS A 50 -3.48 -21.69 0.96
N PRO A 51 -3.16 -22.73 0.17
CA PRO A 51 -3.27 -22.68 -1.29
C PRO A 51 -4.74 -22.84 -1.74
N ASP A 52 -5.52 -21.78 -1.59
CA ASP A 52 -6.96 -21.73 -1.85
C ASP A 52 -7.26 -20.68 -2.93
N VAL A 53 -7.61 -21.14 -4.14
CA VAL A 53 -7.76 -20.28 -5.33
C VAL A 53 -8.85 -19.22 -5.16
N PRO A 54 -10.08 -19.55 -4.73
CA PRO A 54 -11.11 -18.54 -4.45
C PRO A 54 -10.69 -17.48 -3.43
N ASN A 55 -9.98 -17.88 -2.37
CA ASN A 55 -9.49 -16.95 -1.35
C ASN A 55 -8.41 -16.01 -1.91
N MET A 56 -7.45 -16.55 -2.66
CA MET A 56 -6.42 -15.75 -3.31
C MET A 56 -7.02 -14.76 -4.31
N ALA A 57 -7.97 -15.21 -5.15
CA ALA A 57 -8.65 -14.36 -6.12
C ALA A 57 -9.41 -13.21 -5.43
N ALA A 58 -10.14 -13.50 -4.36
CA ALA A 58 -10.83 -12.47 -3.57
C ALA A 58 -9.84 -11.49 -2.94
N HIS A 59 -8.73 -11.98 -2.38
CA HIS A 59 -7.70 -11.14 -1.76
C HIS A 59 -7.03 -10.19 -2.78
N VAL A 60 -6.67 -10.70 -3.96
CA VAL A 60 -6.09 -9.89 -5.05
C VAL A 60 -7.10 -8.85 -5.54
N GLN A 61 -8.36 -9.25 -5.73
CA GLN A 61 -9.41 -8.35 -6.20
C GLN A 61 -9.71 -7.25 -5.17
N ALA A 62 -9.79 -7.59 -3.89
CA ALA A 62 -9.94 -6.61 -2.81
C ALA A 62 -8.74 -5.65 -2.77
N THR A 63 -7.52 -6.17 -2.91
CA THR A 63 -6.30 -5.34 -2.95
C THR A 63 -6.35 -4.33 -4.09
N PHE A 64 -6.75 -4.73 -5.29
CA PHE A 64 -6.94 -3.82 -6.43
C PHE A 64 -7.89 -2.67 -6.09
N TRP A 65 -9.04 -3.01 -5.50
CA TRP A 65 -10.03 -2.03 -5.09
C TRP A 65 -9.49 -1.08 -4.02
N PHE A 66 -8.74 -1.56 -3.02
CA PHE A 66 -8.13 -0.70 -2.00
C PHE A 66 -6.95 0.14 -2.49
N VAL A 67 -6.33 -0.18 -3.63
CA VAL A 67 -5.29 0.68 -4.19
C VAL A 67 -5.88 1.98 -4.74
N LEU A 68 -7.04 1.95 -5.39
CA LEU A 68 -7.63 3.13 -6.04
C LEU A 68 -7.83 4.34 -5.09
N PRO A 69 -8.42 4.18 -3.89
CA PRO A 69 -8.62 5.30 -2.98
C PRO A 69 -7.33 5.76 -2.29
N SER A 70 -6.22 5.04 -2.41
CA SER A 70 -4.90 5.48 -1.93
C SER A 70 -4.18 6.42 -2.92
N LEU A 71 -4.50 6.33 -4.22
CA LEU A 71 -3.83 7.11 -5.27
C LEU A 71 -3.95 8.65 -5.08
N PRO A 72 -5.10 9.22 -4.65
CA PRO A 72 -5.23 10.66 -4.46
C PRO A 72 -4.22 11.25 -3.47
N MET A 73 -3.78 10.48 -2.47
CA MET A 73 -2.75 10.92 -1.52
C MET A 73 -1.42 11.27 -2.22
N PHE A 74 -1.02 10.48 -3.24
CA PHE A 74 0.20 10.71 -4.00
C PHE A 74 0.14 11.98 -4.86
N LEU A 75 -1.04 12.56 -5.07
CA LEU A 75 -1.21 13.87 -5.71
C LEU A 75 -1.35 15.00 -4.68
N LEU A 76 -2.06 14.75 -3.58
CA LEU A 76 -2.30 15.73 -2.53
C LEU A 76 -1.00 16.15 -1.82
N ILE A 77 -0.17 15.18 -1.40
CA ILE A 77 1.07 15.46 -0.66
C ILE A 77 2.00 16.38 -1.46
N PRO A 78 2.39 16.09 -2.72
CA PRO A 78 3.27 16.98 -3.46
C PRO A 78 2.63 18.34 -3.75
N TRP A 79 1.30 18.42 -3.89
CA TRP A 79 0.59 19.69 -4.03
C TRP A 79 0.69 20.55 -2.76
N LEU A 80 0.41 19.98 -1.58
CA LEU A 80 0.55 20.67 -0.28
C LEU A 80 1.99 21.14 -0.03
N LEU A 81 2.97 20.28 -0.30
CA LEU A 81 4.39 20.62 -0.17
C LEU A 81 4.79 21.80 -1.06
N LYS A 82 4.29 21.86 -2.29
CA LYS A 82 4.50 23.00 -3.21
C LYS A 82 3.84 24.30 -2.74
N GLN A 83 2.84 24.21 -1.86
CA GLN A 83 2.19 25.37 -1.23
C GLN A 83 2.87 25.83 0.07
N GLY A 84 3.98 25.20 0.47
CA GLY A 84 4.71 25.55 1.68
C GLY A 84 4.16 24.92 2.96
N VAL A 85 3.22 23.98 2.84
CA VAL A 85 2.74 23.18 3.98
C VAL A 85 3.86 22.28 4.49
N SER A 86 4.00 22.17 5.81
CA SER A 86 5.04 21.32 6.42
C SER A 86 4.85 19.85 6.05
N PHE A 87 5.95 19.11 5.90
CA PHE A 87 5.93 17.69 5.50
C PHE A 87 5.03 16.83 6.39
N TRP A 88 5.15 16.97 7.71
CA TRP A 88 4.36 16.19 8.65
C TRP A 88 2.86 16.48 8.56
N LEU A 89 2.48 17.74 8.33
CA LEU A 89 1.08 18.10 8.14
C LEU A 89 0.55 17.58 6.79
N ALA A 90 1.33 17.71 5.71
CA ALA A 90 0.98 17.18 4.40
C ALA A 90 0.78 15.65 4.44
N LEU A 91 1.66 14.93 5.15
CA LEU A 91 1.54 13.49 5.37
C LEU A 91 0.28 13.14 6.15
N MET A 92 0.02 13.84 7.27
CA MET A 92 -1.20 13.62 8.08
C MET A 92 -2.47 13.82 7.25
N LEU A 93 -2.56 14.91 6.49
CA LEU A 93 -3.71 15.20 5.62
C LEU A 93 -3.87 14.14 4.52
N GLY A 94 -2.76 13.67 3.95
CA GLY A 94 -2.75 12.56 3.00
C GLY A 94 -3.30 11.25 3.60
N CYS A 95 -2.87 10.90 4.81
CA CYS A 95 -3.37 9.73 5.52
C CYS A 95 -4.86 9.86 5.87
N LEU A 96 -5.30 11.02 6.37
CA LEU A 96 -6.71 11.28 6.68
C LEU A 96 -7.60 11.19 5.44
N LEU A 97 -7.14 11.75 4.32
CA LEU A 97 -7.84 11.61 3.03
C LEU A 97 -7.99 10.14 2.65
N THR A 98 -6.92 9.36 2.71
CA THR A 98 -6.94 7.93 2.36
C THR A 98 -7.91 7.14 3.25
N ILE A 99 -7.89 7.40 4.57
CA ILE A 99 -8.82 6.77 5.52
C ILE A 99 -10.26 7.11 5.17
N ALA A 100 -10.57 8.39 4.92
CA ALA A 100 -11.91 8.82 4.53
C ALA A 100 -12.36 8.12 3.24
N LEU A 101 -11.49 8.04 2.24
CA LEU A 101 -11.79 7.36 0.97
C LEU A 101 -12.00 5.86 1.15
N TYR A 102 -11.21 5.17 1.99
CA TYR A 102 -11.44 3.77 2.34
C TYR A 102 -12.79 3.55 3.01
N LEU A 103 -13.16 4.41 3.98
CA LEU A 103 -14.46 4.32 4.64
C LEU A 103 -15.61 4.50 3.64
N THR A 104 -15.50 5.47 2.72
CA THR A 104 -16.50 5.66 1.66
C THR A 104 -16.59 4.46 0.72
N MET A 105 -15.46 3.84 0.39
CA MET A 105 -15.40 2.67 -0.47
C MET A 105 -16.07 1.46 0.17
N VAL A 106 -15.73 1.16 1.42
CA VAL A 106 -16.34 0.05 2.17
C VAL A 106 -17.83 0.27 2.37
N ALA A 107 -18.27 1.50 2.65
CA ALA A 107 -19.69 1.83 2.75
C ALA A 107 -20.43 1.73 1.40
N ALA A 108 -19.75 2.01 0.29
CA ALA A 108 -20.33 1.92 -1.06
C ALA A 108 -20.28 0.50 -1.65
N ALA A 109 -19.36 -0.36 -1.20
CA ALA A 109 -19.15 -1.71 -1.74
C ALA A 109 -20.41 -2.59 -1.81
N PRO A 110 -21.30 -2.60 -0.79
CA PRO A 110 -22.56 -3.37 -0.88
C PRO A 110 -23.47 -2.91 -2.01
N ARG A 111 -23.42 -1.61 -2.38
CA ARG A 111 -24.24 -1.05 -3.47
C ARG A 111 -23.77 -1.53 -4.85
N PHE A 112 -22.50 -1.90 -4.97
CA PHE A 112 -21.87 -2.36 -6.21
C PHE A 112 -21.66 -3.89 -6.25
N SER A 113 -22.22 -4.64 -5.31
CA SER A 113 -22.03 -6.10 -5.18
C SER A 113 -20.55 -6.52 -5.09
N LEU A 114 -19.68 -5.64 -4.60
CA LEU A 114 -18.26 -5.94 -4.42
C LEU A 114 -18.07 -6.73 -3.11
N LYS A 115 -17.38 -7.87 -3.20
CA LYS A 115 -16.89 -8.59 -2.02
C LYS A 115 -15.53 -8.00 -1.65
N LEU A 116 -15.55 -6.99 -0.77
CA LEU A 116 -14.34 -6.39 -0.18
C LEU A 116 -14.04 -6.99 1.18
#